data_AF-A0A1Q6RQ23-F1
#
_entry.id   AF-A0A1Q6RQ23-F1
#
_cell.length_a   1.000
_cell.length_b   1.000
_cell.length_c   1.000
_cell.angle_alpha   90.00
_cell.angle_beta   90.00
_cell.angle_gamma   90.00
#
_symmetry.space_group_name_H-M   'P 1'
#
loop_
_entity.id
_entity.type
_entity.pdbx_description
1 polymer ?
#
loop_
_entity_poly.entity_id
_entity_poly.type
_entity_poly.pdbx_seq_one_letter_code
_entity_poly.pdbx_strand_id
1 'polypeptide(L)'
;MRDRIKVAKIVTVAAVVFLFLLVVSLCINLVKLTKASANERRLEAELARLNESIERNDATIDELKSEEYLDWYAREYLNMKGKDEEAFKPKDN
;
A
#
# COMPACT_ATOMS: atom_id res chain seq x y z
N MET A 1 -16.25 -25.05 -60.68
CA MET A 1 -14.97 -24.41 -60.30
C MET A 1 -15.14 -23.04 -59.67
N ARG A 2 -15.91 -22.11 -60.27
CA ARG A 2 -16.08 -20.73 -59.80
C ARG A 2 -16.57 -20.58 -58.35
N ASP A 3 -17.49 -21.43 -57.89
CA ASP A 3 -18.03 -21.32 -56.53
C ASP A 3 -17.05 -21.81 -55.45
N ARG A 4 -16.23 -22.81 -55.75
CA ARG A 4 -15.17 -23.28 -54.84
C ARG A 4 -14.11 -22.19 -54.60
N ILE A 5 -13.79 -21.39 -55.62
CA ILE A 5 -12.85 -20.27 -55.50
C ILE A 5 -13.43 -19.14 -54.63
N LYS A 6 -14.73 -18.86 -54.75
CA LYS A 6 -15.41 -17.87 -53.90
C LYS A 6 -15.42 -18.30 -52.44
N VAL A 7 -15.78 -19.55 -52.17
CA VAL A 7 -15.78 -20.11 -50.81
C VAL A 7 -14.37 -20.10 -50.21
N ALA A 8 -13.35 -20.54 -50.97
CA ALA A 8 -11.96 -20.49 -50.51
C ALA A 8 -11.53 -19.07 -50.13
N LYS A 9 -11.86 -18.05 -50.94
CA LYS A 9 -11.56 -16.65 -50.63
C LYS A 9 -12.23 -16.19 -49.34
N ILE A 10 -13.51 -16.50 -49.14
CA ILE A 10 -14.24 -16.12 -47.92
C ILE A 10 -13.61 -16.78 -46.69
N VAL A 11 -13.28 -18.07 -46.78
CA VAL A 11 -12.62 -18.81 -45.69
C VAL A 11 -11.25 -18.22 -45.38
N THR A 12 -10.44 -17.88 -46.40
CA THR A 12 -9.14 -17.25 -46.19
C THR A 12 -9.27 -15.88 -45.51
N VAL A 13 -10.21 -15.03 -45.95
CA VAL A 13 -10.45 -13.73 -45.31
C VAL A 13 -10.90 -13.91 -43.85
N ALA A 14 -11.82 -14.84 -43.59
CA ALA A 14 -12.27 -15.15 -42.24
C ALA A 14 -11.11 -15.65 -41.35
N ALA A 15 -10.25 -16.53 -41.88
CA ALA A 15 -9.09 -17.04 -41.16
C ALA A 15 -8.08 -15.94 -40.82
N VAL A 16 -7.83 -15.00 -41.74
CA VAL A 16 -6.95 -13.85 -41.50
C VAL A 16 -7.52 -12.93 -40.43
N VAL A 17 -8.82 -12.62 -40.49
CA VAL A 17 -9.49 -11.79 -39.47
C VAL A 17 -9.45 -12.48 -38.10
N PHE A 18 -9.71 -13.79 -38.05
CA PHE A 18 -9.63 -14.55 -36.82
C PHE A 18 -8.22 -14.57 -36.22
N LEU A 19 -7.20 -14.80 -37.04
CA LEU A 19 -5.80 -14.74 -36.62
C LEU A 19 -5.45 -13.36 -36.06
N PHE A 20 -5.90 -12.29 -36.72
CA PHE A 20 -5.66 -10.93 -36.25
C PHE A 20 -6.28 -10.68 -34.86
N LEU A 21 -7.52 -11.13 -34.64
CA LEU A 21 -8.19 -11.02 -33.34
C LEU A 21 -7.43 -11.80 -32.24
N LEU A 22 -6.91 -12.98 -32.55
CA LEU A 22 -6.10 -13.76 -31.60
C LEU A 22 -4.82 -13.02 -31.20
N VAL A 23 -4.12 -12.42 -32.17
CA VAL A 23 -2.90 -11.64 -31.90
C VAL A 23 -3.22 -10.43 -31.02
N VAL A 24 -4.28 -9.68 -31.33
CA VAL A 24 -4.71 -8.53 -30.52
C VAL A 24 -5.05 -8.96 -29.09
N SER A 25 -5.80 -10.04 -28.93
CA SER A 25 -6.16 -10.60 -27.63
C SER A 25 -4.91 -11.00 -26.82
N LEU A 26 -3.95 -11.65 -27.47
CA LEU A 26 -2.67 -12.04 -26.87
C LEU A 26 -1.90 -10.82 -26.37
N CYS A 27 -1.77 -9.77 -27.18
CA CYS A 27 -1.08 -8.54 -26.79
C CYS A 27 -1.75 -7.87 -25.58
N ILE A 28 -3.07 -7.77 -25.58
CA ILE A 28 -3.82 -7.19 -24.45
C ILE A 28 -3.59 -8.00 -23.17
N ASN A 29 -3.67 -9.32 -23.26
CA ASN A 29 -3.47 -10.20 -22.11
C ASN A 29 -2.05 -10.13 -21.57
N LEU A 30 -1.04 -10.02 -22.44
CA LEU A 30 0.34 -9.86 -22.03
C LEU A 30 0.55 -8.54 -21.26
N VAL A 31 0.03 -7.43 -21.78
CA VAL A 31 0.11 -6.12 -21.11
C VAL A 31 -0.62 -6.14 -19.76
N LYS A 32 -1.80 -6.77 -19.69
CA LYS A 32 -2.54 -6.93 -18.43
C LYS A 32 -1.76 -7.75 -17.41
N LEU A 33 -1.12 -8.83 -17.83
CA LEU A 33 -0.32 -9.68 -16.96
C LEU A 33 0.89 -8.93 -16.40
N THR A 34 1.62 -8.21 -17.24
CA THR A 34 2.76 -7.39 -16.80
C THR A 34 2.33 -6.30 -15.82
N LYS A 35 1.21 -5.63 -16.09
CA LYS A 35 0.65 -4.62 -15.17
C LYS A 35 0.18 -5.23 -13.86
N ALA A 36 -0.45 -6.41 -13.89
CA ALA A 36 -0.90 -7.10 -12.70
C ALA A 36 0.29 -7.44 -11.79
N SER A 37 1.37 -8.01 -12.34
CA SER A 37 2.57 -8.33 -11.57
C SER A 37 3.30 -7.09 -11.04
N ALA A 38 3.35 -6.00 -11.83
CA ALA A 38 3.90 -4.72 -11.35
C ALA A 38 3.06 -4.13 -10.19
N ASN A 39 1.74 -4.23 -10.29
CA ASN A 39 0.82 -3.77 -9.25
C ASN A 39 0.95 -4.62 -7.98
N GLU A 40 1.08 -5.94 -8.10
CA GLU A 40 1.31 -6.86 -6.99
C GLU A 40 2.57 -6.47 -6.21
N ARG A 41 3.71 -6.33 -6.89
CA ARG A 41 4.97 -5.89 -6.25
C ARG A 41 4.85 -4.52 -5.59
N ARG A 42 4.13 -3.58 -6.22
CA ARG A 42 3.89 -2.25 -5.65
C ARG A 42 3.07 -2.35 -4.37
N LEU A 43 2.00 -3.15 -4.39
CA LEU A 43 1.12 -3.37 -3.23
C LEU A 43 1.86 -4.06 -2.10
N GLU A 44 2.69 -5.07 -2.39
CA GLU A 44 3.54 -5.73 -1.38
C GLU A 44 4.52 -4.75 -0.72
N ALA A 45 5.19 -3.90 -1.52
CA ALA A 45 6.09 -2.89 -0.99
C ALA A 45 5.36 -1.83 -0.14
N GLU A 46 4.16 -1.43 -0.56
CA GLU A 46 3.31 -0.49 0.17
C GLU A 46 2.82 -1.09 1.50
N LEU A 47 2.44 -2.37 1.49
CA LEU A 47 2.05 -3.11 2.69
C LEU A 47 3.21 -3.25 3.67
N ALA A 48 4.41 -3.62 3.20
CA ALA A 48 5.60 -3.71 4.05
C ALA A 48 5.93 -2.37 4.70
N ARG A 49 5.87 -1.27 3.94
CA ARG A 49 6.10 0.08 4.46
C ARG A 49 5.05 0.51 5.50
N LEU A 50 3.79 0.16 5.28
CA LEU A 50 2.71 0.46 6.22
C LEU A 50 2.89 -0.32 7.51
N ASN A 51 3.23 -1.61 7.45
CA ASN A 51 3.51 -2.43 8.63
C ASN A 51 4.68 -1.88 9.45
N GLU A 52 5.78 -1.52 8.80
CA GLU A 52 6.92 -0.89 9.49
C GLU A 52 6.53 0.44 10.14
N SER A 53 5.63 1.20 9.52
CA SER A 53 5.12 2.46 10.09
C SER A 53 4.19 2.21 11.29
N ILE A 54 3.37 1.16 11.24
CA ILE A 54 2.54 0.75 12.37
C ILE A 54 3.43 0.34 13.55
N GLU A 55 4.44 -0.50 13.32
CA GLU A 55 5.35 -0.95 14.38
C GLU A 55 6.09 0.21 15.06
N ARG A 56 6.59 1.18 14.27
CA ARG A 56 7.20 2.40 14.84
C ARG A 56 6.21 3.22 15.65
N ASN A 57 5.00 3.41 15.12
CA ASN A 57 3.97 4.19 15.79
C ASN A 57 3.53 3.53 17.10
N ASP A 58 3.36 2.21 17.09
CA ASP A 58 2.99 1.45 18.29
C ASP A 58 4.07 1.58 19.36
N ALA A 59 5.35 1.46 19.00
CA ALA A 59 6.47 1.69 19.93
C ALA A 59 6.45 3.11 20.53
N THR A 60 6.22 4.13 19.70
CA THR A 60 6.08 5.52 20.18
C THR A 60 4.86 5.70 21.09
N ILE A 61 3.73 5.09 20.74
CA ILE A 61 2.51 5.16 21.55
C ILE A 61 2.76 4.52 22.92
N ASP A 62 3.44 3.38 22.97
CA ASP A 62 3.77 2.70 24.21
C ASP A 62 4.72 3.53 25.10
N GLU A 63 5.72 4.19 24.50
CA GLU A 63 6.59 5.14 25.20
C GLU A 63 5.78 6.31 25.79
N LEU A 64 4.92 6.93 24.99
CA LEU A 64 4.11 8.07 25.42
C LEU A 64 3.06 7.70 26.47
N LYS A 65 2.62 6.44 26.51
CA LYS A 65 1.71 5.90 27.53
C LYS A 65 2.43 5.45 28.79
N SER A 66 3.75 5.37 28.79
CA SER A 66 4.50 4.95 29.98
C SER A 66 4.25 5.93 31.12
N GLU A 67 4.11 5.39 32.34
CA GLU A 67 3.92 6.22 33.54
C GLU A 67 5.09 7.19 33.74
N GLU A 68 6.30 6.78 33.36
CA GLU A 68 7.51 7.61 33.40
C GLU A 68 7.39 8.84 32.49
N TYR A 69 6.99 8.65 31.23
CA TYR A 69 6.80 9.77 30.30
C TYR A 69 5.66 10.70 30.75
N LEU A 70 4.55 10.11 31.22
CA LEU A 70 3.40 10.87 31.73
C LEU A 70 3.77 11.72 32.95
N ASP A 71 4.52 11.16 33.90
CA ASP A 71 4.98 11.88 35.10
C ASP A 71 5.98 12.98 34.73
N TRP A 72 6.95 12.69 33.86
CA TRP A 72 7.88 13.70 33.33
C TRP A 72 7.14 14.85 32.65
N TYR A 73 6.19 14.55 31.75
CA TYR A 73 5.43 15.56 31.03
C TYR A 73 4.55 16.41 31.97
N ALA A 74 3.92 15.77 32.96
CA ALA A 74 3.08 16.46 33.94
C ALA A 74 3.89 17.42 34.83
N ARG A 75 5.12 17.04 35.19
CA ARG A 75 6.04 17.91 35.95
C ARG A 75 6.53 19.09 35.12
N GLU A 76 7.01 18.82 33.91
CA GLU A 76 7.65 19.84 33.06
C GLU A 76 6.64 20.85 32.50
N TYR A 77 5.46 20.40 32.07
CA TYR A 77 4.52 21.24 31.31
C TYR A 77 3.23 21.58 32.05
N LEU A 78 2.83 20.78 33.04
CA LEU A 78 1.58 21.00 33.79
C LEU A 78 1.83 21.50 35.21
N ASN A 79 3.10 21.64 35.62
CA ASN A 79 3.51 22.06 36.96
C ASN A 79 2.86 21.19 38.07
N MET A 80 2.54 19.94 37.71
CA MET A 80 1.96 18.92 38.58
C MET A 80 3.10 18.16 39.28
N LYS A 81 2.79 17.54 40.40
CA LYS A 81 3.78 16.85 41.26
C LYS A 81 3.46 15.37 41.26
N GLY A 82 4.50 14.55 41.36
CA GLY A 82 4.33 13.10 41.44
C GLY A 82 3.43 12.71 42.61
N LYS A 83 2.78 11.56 42.49
CA LYS A 83 1.98 10.98 43.58
C LYS A 83 2.94 10.78 44.77
N ASP A 84 2.66 11.49 45.87
CA ASP A 84 3.45 11.54 47.12
C ASP A 84 4.59 12.59 47.22
N GLU A 85 4.64 13.59 46.34
CA GLU A 85 5.56 14.73 46.48
C GLU A 85 4.91 16.02 47.00
N GLU A 86 5.54 16.68 47.98
CA GLU A 86 5.15 18.03 48.38
C GLU A 86 5.50 19.04 47.28
N ALA A 87 4.49 19.75 46.79
CA ALA A 87 4.46 21.18 47.05
C ALA A 87 5.73 22.02 46.85
N PHE A 88 6.66 21.85 45.86
CA PHE A 88 7.70 22.88 45.60
C PHE A 88 7.10 24.30 45.65
N LYS A 89 7.40 24.99 46.74
CA LYS A 89 7.08 26.39 46.98
C LYS A 89 8.38 27.14 46.71
N PRO A 90 8.42 28.02 45.69
CA PRO A 90 9.54 28.94 45.59
C PRO A 90 9.60 29.74 46.89
N LYS A 91 10.78 29.80 47.50
CA LYS A 91 11.01 30.57 48.72
C LYS A 91 10.90 32.04 48.31
N ASP A 92 9.84 32.72 48.74
CA ASP A 92 9.70 34.15 48.57
C ASP A 92 10.93 34.83 49.21
N ASN A 93 11.75 35.46 48.38
CA ASN A 93 12.84 36.35 48.77
C ASN A 93 12.42 37.78 48.47
#